data_AF-A0A5B0WSI4-F1
#
_entry.id   AF-A0A5B0WSI4-F1
#
_cell.length_a   1.000
_cell.length_b   1.000
_cell.length_c   1.000
_cell.angle_alpha   90.00
_cell.angle_beta   90.00
_cell.angle_gamma   90.00
#
_symmetry.space_group_name_H-M   'P 1'
#
loop_
_entity.id
_entity.type
_entity.pdbx_description
1 polymer ?
#
loop_
_entity_poly.entity_id
_entity_poly.type
_entity_poly.pdbx_seq_one_letter_code
_entity_poly.pdbx_strand_id
1 'polypeptide(L)' 'MTVAKPPITWDADAAEQLKRAPFFIRKLARKRVEVAARQQGLDRVTLQLVQQVKQKEMPQ' A
#
# COMPACT_ATOMS: atom_id res chain seq x y z
N MET A 1 -24.46 -2.95 -12.89
CA MET A 1 -24.05 -1.82 -12.03
C MET A 1 -22.66 -2.13 -11.49
N THR A 2 -21.61 -1.50 -12.00
CA THR A 2 -20.24 -1.75 -11.52
C THR A 2 -20.05 -1.05 -10.18
N VAL A 3 -20.08 -1.80 -9.09
CA VAL A 3 -19.80 -1.27 -7.75
C VAL A 3 -18.33 -0.85 -7.70
N ALA A 4 -18.08 0.46 -7.62
CA ALA A 4 -16.74 0.98 -7.38
C ALA A 4 -16.27 0.44 -6.03
N LYS A 5 -15.15 -0.31 -6.02
CA LYS A 5 -14.59 -0.88 -4.80
C LYS A 5 -14.20 0.26 -3.85
N PRO A 6 -14.62 0.24 -2.56
CA PRO A 6 -14.36 1.34 -1.64
C PRO A 6 -12.86 1.69 -1.55
N PRO A 7 -12.54 2.98 -1.34
CA PRO A 7 -11.16 3.40 -1.16
C PRO A 7 -10.59 2.73 0.09
N ILE A 8 -9.37 2.19 -0.01
CA ILE A 8 -8.68 1.61 1.16
C ILE A 8 -8.25 2.74 2.08
N THR A 9 -8.47 2.54 3.38
CA THR A 9 -8.04 3.50 4.41
C THR A 9 -6.55 3.36 4.66
N TRP A 10 -5.81 4.46 4.73
CA TRP A 10 -4.38 4.44 5.02
C TRP A 10 -4.13 4.99 6.41
N ASP A 11 -3.26 4.31 7.16
CA ASP A 11 -2.71 4.90 8.37
C ASP A 11 -1.79 6.08 8.06
N ALA A 12 -1.70 7.02 8.99
CA ALA A 12 -0.82 8.17 8.87
C ALA A 12 0.65 7.72 8.76
N ASP A 13 1.04 6.72 9.55
CA ASP A 13 2.39 6.14 9.52
C ASP A 13 2.71 5.46 8.18
N ALA A 14 1.76 4.67 7.66
CA ALA A 14 1.86 4.03 6.36
C ALA A 14 2.03 5.04 5.21
N ALA A 15 1.22 6.10 5.24
CA ALA A 15 1.27 7.17 4.26
C ALA A 15 2.60 7.93 4.32
N GLU A 16 3.12 8.19 5.52
CA GLU A 16 4.42 8.83 5.71
C GLU A 16 5.56 7.97 5.19
N GLN A 17 5.53 6.66 5.47
CA GLN A 17 6.54 5.74 4.96
C GLN A 17 6.57 5.68 3.43
N LEU A 18 5.40 5.79 2.79
CA LEU A 18 5.30 5.88 1.33
C LEU A 18 5.91 7.18 0.80
N LYS A 19 5.80 8.31 1.53
CA LYS A 19 6.42 9.59 1.14
C LYS A 19 7.95 9.50 1.11
N ARG A 20 8.57 8.58 1.87
CA ARG A 20 10.03 8.37 1.83
C ARG A 20 10.51 7.76 0.51
N ALA A 21 9.64 7.10 -0.24
CA ALA A 21 9.98 6.58 -1.55
C ALA A 21 10.10 7.71 -2.60
N PRO A 22 10.91 7.54 -3.66
CA PRO A 22 10.98 8.49 -4.77
C PRO A 22 9.62 8.67 -5.46
N PHE A 23 9.31 9.90 -5.90
CA PHE A 23 7.97 10.28 -6.38
C PHE A 23 7.43 9.37 -7.51
N PHE A 24 8.31 8.92 -8.41
CA PHE A 24 7.96 8.06 -9.55
C PHE A 24 7.57 6.65 -9.10
N ILE A 25 8.14 6.14 -8.00
CA ILE A 25 7.80 4.83 -7.44
C ILE A 25 6.61 4.93 -6.47
N ARG A 26 6.34 6.10 -5.85
CA ARG A 26 5.25 6.26 -4.86
C ARG A 26 3.90 5.75 -5.36
N LYS A 27 3.51 6.07 -6.60
CA LYS A 27 2.24 5.60 -7.19
C LYS A 27 2.21 4.08 -7.34
N LEU A 28 3.33 3.49 -7.79
CA LEU A 28 3.46 2.05 -7.95
C LEU A 28 3.43 1.34 -6.58
N ALA A 29 4.23 1.81 -5.62
CA ALA A 29 4.26 1.30 -4.26
C ALA A 29 2.88 1.38 -3.58
N ARG A 30 2.17 2.51 -3.73
CA ARG A 30 0.79 2.65 -3.21
C ARG A 30 -0.11 1.55 -3.75
N LYS A 31 -0.12 1.39 -5.08
CA LYS A 31 -0.94 0.38 -5.76
C LYS A 31 -0.59 -1.03 -5.28
N ARG A 32 0.69 -1.37 -5.15
CA ARG A 32 1.14 -2.68 -4.65
C ARG A 32 0.63 -2.94 -3.24
N VAL A 33 0.74 -1.96 -2.35
CA VAL A 33 0.25 -2.07 -0.97
C VAL A 33 -1.28 -2.21 -0.93
N GLU A 34 -2.00 -1.44 -1.73
CA GLU A 34 -3.47 -1.54 -1.82
C GLU A 34 -3.92 -2.90 -2.37
N VAL A 35 -3.18 -3.45 -3.33
CA VAL A 35 -3.43 -4.81 -3.85
C VAL A 35 -3.14 -5.85 -2.77
N ALA A 36 -2.04 -5.73 -2.04
CA ALA A 36 -1.70 -6.65 -0.95
C ALA A 36 -2.75 -6.61 0.18
N ALA A 37 -3.21 -5.42 0.57
CA ALA A 37 -4.29 -5.25 1.54
C ALA A 37 -5.55 -6.00 1.08
N ARG A 38 -5.97 -5.78 -0.17
CA ARG A 38 -7.13 -6.44 -0.76
C ARG A 38 -6.99 -7.95 -0.85
N GLN A 39 -5.80 -8.46 -1.13
CA GLN A 39 -5.51 -9.90 -1.16
C GLN A 39 -5.59 -10.53 0.23
N GLN A 40 -5.26 -9.76 1.27
CA GLN A 40 -5.39 -10.18 2.67
C GLN A 40 -6.78 -9.92 3.27
N GLY A 41 -7.74 -9.40 2.48
CA GLY A 41 -9.05 -9.02 2.98
C GLY A 41 -9.04 -7.82 3.94
N LEU A 42 -7.99 -7.00 3.86
CA LEU A 42 -7.82 -5.79 4.66
C LEU A 42 -8.35 -4.56 3.88
N ASP A 43 -9.19 -3.77 4.55
CA ASP A 43 -9.66 -2.47 4.07
C ASP A 43 -8.84 -1.30 4.64
N ARG A 44 -7.78 -1.61 5.41
CA ARG A 44 -6.85 -0.64 5.99
C ARG A 44 -5.40 -1.03 5.71
N VAL A 45 -4.60 -0.08 5.21
CA VAL A 45 -3.15 -0.19 5.10
C VAL A 45 -2.50 0.29 6.39
N THR A 46 -1.71 -0.57 7.01
CA THR A 46 -0.86 -0.28 8.17
C THR A 46 0.60 -0.12 7.76
N LEU A 47 1.44 0.50 8.60
CA LEU A 47 2.88 0.56 8.39
C LEU A 47 3.49 -0.83 8.15
N GLN A 48 3.05 -1.83 8.91
CA GLN A 48 3.53 -3.21 8.77
C GLN A 48 3.30 -3.73 7.35
N LEU A 49 2.11 -3.51 6.77
CA LEU A 49 1.82 -3.97 5.42
C LEU A 49 2.70 -3.25 4.38
N VAL A 50 2.92 -1.95 4.52
CA VAL A 50 3.83 -1.18 3.66
C VAL A 50 5.25 -1.77 3.73
N GLN A 51 5.74 -2.07 4.93
CA GLN A 51 7.06 -2.65 5.13
C GLN A 51 7.15 -4.07 4.54
N GLN A 52 6.14 -4.92 4.72
CA GLN A 52 6.12 -6.26 4.14
C GLN A 52 6.14 -6.23 2.62
N VAL A 53 5.35 -5.34 2.00
CA VAL A 53 5.34 -5.19 0.54
C VAL A 53 6.69 -4.67 0.04
N LYS A 54 7.27 -3.67 0.71
CA LYS A 54 8.60 -3.17 0.38
C LYS A 54 9.65 -4.29 0.42
N GLN A 55 9.63 -5.14 1.44
CA GLN A 55 10.59 -6.23 1.61
C GLN A 55 10.40 -7.37 0.61
N LYS A 56 9.16 -7.62 0.15
CA LYS A 56 8.89 -8.60 -0.92
C LYS A 56 9.30 -8.12 -2.31
N GLU A 57 9.09 -6.84 -2.62
CA GLU A 57 9.28 -6.30 -3.98
C GLU A 57 10.72 -5.85 -4.25
N MET A 58 11.53 -5.65 -3.20
CA MET A 58 12.96 -5.32 -3.30
C MET A 58 13.77 -6.49 -2.73
N PRO A 59 14.13 -7.51 -3.53
CA PRO A 59 15.22 -8.39 -3.14
C PRO A 59 16.47 -7.50 -2.94
N GLN A 60 17.17 -7.73 -1.83
CA GLN A 60 18.39 -7.01 -1.48
C GLN A 60 19.48 -7.21 -2.54
#